data_AF-A0A6I6DLY5-F1
#
_entry.id   AF-A0A6I6DLY5-F1
#
_cell.length_a   1.000
_cell.length_b   1.000
_cell.length_c   1.000
_cell.angle_alpha   90.00
_cell.angle_beta   90.00
_cell.angle_gamma   90.00
#
_symmetry.space_group_name_H-M   'P 1'
#
loop_
_entity.id
_entity.type
_entity.pdbx_description
1 polymer ?
#
loop_
_entity_poly.entity_id
_entity_poly.type
_entity_poly.pdbx_seq_one_letter_code
_entity_poly.pdbx_strand_id
1 'polypeptide(L)'
;MILIEWLSAKNPLANFDKNKPQLPGQSSPGLGILKYCFQLLQNISNEVFKDGFLDILDHMHGAIMYSKKFKFFDPVQEAILRAVMRDLKNYSLVDISWGVITETIIDLDKNAPAVYDPGEQVHYVSSRMENYFKSTKYVATFEKYYKKKKYSLNYEEMVRKREEILLTKKIEEL
;
A
#
# COMPACT_ATOMS: atom_id res chain seq x y z
N MET A 1 6.25 19.79 3.31
CA MET A 1 6.00 18.40 3.72
C MET A 1 6.91 18.02 4.86
N ILE A 2 6.47 17.12 5.74
CA ILE A 2 7.31 16.39 6.70
C ILE A 2 7.44 14.97 6.16
N LEU A 3 8.67 14.50 5.95
CA LEU A 3 8.91 13.15 5.48
C LEU A 3 8.90 12.19 6.67
N ILE A 4 8.13 11.11 6.56
CA ILE A 4 8.21 9.95 7.44
C ILE A 4 9.31 9.07 6.85
N GLU A 5 10.54 9.24 7.34
CA GLU A 5 11.69 8.43 6.90
C GLU A 5 11.52 6.96 7.29
N TRP A 6 11.05 6.70 8.52
CA TRP A 6 10.85 5.35 9.02
C TRP A 6 9.84 5.33 10.17
N LEU A 7 8.89 4.40 10.11
CA LEU A 7 7.93 4.14 11.18
C LEU A 7 7.73 2.63 11.35
N SER A 8 8.05 2.11 12.54
CA SER A 8 7.76 0.71 12.88
C SER A 8 6.76 0.62 14.02
N ALA A 9 5.67 -0.11 13.77
CA ALA A 9 4.63 -0.42 14.73
C ALA A 9 4.54 -1.93 14.95
N LYS A 10 5.68 -2.62 15.14
CA LYS A 10 5.73 -4.06 15.39
C LYS A 10 5.63 -4.40 16.88
N ASN A 11 5.05 -5.55 17.19
CA ASN A 11 5.05 -6.11 18.54
C ASN A 11 6.12 -7.22 18.62
N PRO A 12 7.32 -6.94 19.19
CA PRO A 12 8.42 -7.90 19.21
C PRO A 12 8.20 -9.08 20.17
N LEU A 13 7.21 -9.00 21.07
CA LEU A 13 6.88 -10.06 22.03
C LEU A 13 5.75 -10.98 21.54
N ALA A 14 5.18 -10.70 20.37
CA ALA A 14 4.08 -11.49 19.80
C ALA A 14 4.57 -12.45 18.72
N ASN A 15 3.84 -13.57 18.59
CA ASN A 15 4.02 -14.52 17.49
C ASN A 15 2.94 -14.32 16.42
N PHE A 16 3.23 -14.71 15.18
CA PHE A 16 2.24 -14.75 14.12
C PHE A 16 1.19 -15.83 14.39
N ASP A 17 -0.02 -15.60 13.92
CA ASP A 17 -1.13 -16.53 14.03
C ASP A 17 -2.03 -16.48 12.78
N LYS A 18 -3.09 -17.30 12.74
CA LYS A 18 -4.00 -17.37 11.59
C LYS A 18 -4.74 -16.05 11.31
N ASN A 19 -4.98 -15.23 12.34
CA ASN A 19 -5.63 -13.92 12.23
C ASN A 19 -4.63 -12.80 11.92
N LYS A 20 -3.36 -12.98 12.29
CA LYS A 20 -2.23 -12.09 12.01
C LYS A 20 -1.10 -12.87 11.33
N PRO A 21 -1.32 -13.36 10.10
CA PRO A 21 -0.28 -14.03 9.33
C PRO A 21 0.87 -13.05 9.01
N GLN A 22 2.07 -13.61 8.82
CA GLN A 22 3.25 -12.86 8.45
C GLN A 22 3.11 -12.32 7.02
N LEU A 23 3.28 -11.00 6.87
CA LEU A 23 3.43 -10.38 5.56
C LEU A 23 4.90 -10.45 5.11
N PRO A 24 5.18 -10.40 3.80
CA PRO A 24 6.55 -10.27 3.31
C PRO A 24 7.29 -9.08 3.94
N GLY A 25 8.57 -9.25 4.29
CA GLY A 25 9.41 -8.25 4.95
C GLY A 25 9.13 -8.08 6.45
N GLN A 26 8.12 -8.78 7.00
CA GLN A 26 7.69 -8.59 8.38
C GLN A 26 8.38 -9.54 9.35
N SER A 27 9.16 -9.00 10.29
CA SER A 27 9.84 -9.80 11.34
C SER A 27 9.01 -10.04 12.61
N SER A 28 7.94 -9.28 12.84
CA SER A 28 7.03 -9.51 13.97
C SER A 28 5.63 -8.98 13.66
N PRO A 29 4.57 -9.54 14.27
CA PRO A 29 3.20 -9.06 14.07
C PRO A 29 3.05 -7.56 14.34
N GLY A 30 2.08 -6.93 13.67
CA GLY A 30 1.75 -5.53 13.92
C GLY A 30 1.18 -5.32 15.32
N LEU A 31 1.65 -4.27 16.01
CA LEU A 31 1.15 -3.79 17.30
C LEU A 31 -0.26 -3.18 17.18
N GLY A 32 -0.73 -2.90 15.96
CA GLY A 32 -2.08 -2.40 15.71
C GLY A 32 -2.27 -0.91 16.05
N ILE A 33 -1.18 -0.17 16.24
CA ILE A 33 -1.21 1.23 16.68
C ILE A 33 -1.16 2.25 15.54
N LEU A 34 -1.12 1.81 14.28
CA LEU A 34 -0.98 2.72 13.12
C LEU A 34 -2.07 3.80 13.09
N LYS A 35 -3.30 3.47 13.51
CA LYS A 35 -4.41 4.45 13.65
C LYS A 35 -4.10 5.57 14.66
N TYR A 36 -3.39 5.25 15.75
CA TYR A 36 -2.99 6.22 16.76
C TYR A 36 -1.79 7.03 16.28
N CYS A 37 -0.86 6.43 15.54
CA CYS A 37 0.21 7.16 14.86
C CYS A 37 -0.38 8.22 13.92
N PHE A 38 -1.35 7.87 13.09
CA PHE A 38 -2.02 8.84 12.21
C PHE A 38 -2.75 9.95 12.97
N GLN A 39 -3.36 9.63 14.13
CA GLN A 39 -3.97 10.65 14.99
C GLN A 39 -2.92 11.59 15.59
N LEU A 40 -1.75 11.08 15.98
CA LEU A 40 -0.63 11.89 16.44
C LEU A 40 -0.13 12.83 15.34
N LEU A 41 0.03 12.33 14.10
CA LEU A 41 0.40 13.17 12.95
C LEU A 41 -0.61 14.30 12.72
N GLN A 42 -1.90 13.99 12.80
CA GLN A 42 -2.96 15.00 12.71
C GLN A 42 -2.85 16.05 13.83
N ASN A 43 -2.54 15.66 15.06
CA ASN A 43 -2.36 16.62 16.15
C ASN A 43 -1.12 17.50 15.91
N ILE A 44 0.00 16.91 15.47
CA ILE A 44 1.23 17.63 15.13
C ILE A 44 0.95 18.63 14.00
N SER A 45 0.14 18.28 13.01
CA SER A 45 -0.17 19.18 11.88
C SER A 45 -0.80 20.50 12.27
N ASN A 46 -1.50 20.57 13.41
CA ASN A 46 -2.07 21.83 13.90
C ASN A 46 -0.99 22.80 14.40
N GLU A 47 0.18 22.27 14.78
CA GLU A 47 1.30 23.03 15.35
C GLU A 47 2.41 23.32 14.33
N VAL A 48 2.37 22.69 13.16
CA VAL A 48 3.41 22.86 12.13
C VAL A 48 2.89 23.58 10.88
N PHE A 49 3.60 24.61 10.44
CA PHE A 49 3.32 25.30 9.16
C PHE A 49 3.86 24.48 7.98
N LYS A 50 3.25 23.34 7.69
CA LYS A 50 3.60 22.43 6.60
C LYS A 50 2.35 21.91 5.90
N ASP A 51 2.48 21.50 4.65
CA ASP A 51 1.35 21.02 3.84
C ASP A 51 0.85 19.60 4.18
N GLY A 52 1.60 18.86 4.97
CA GLY A 52 1.26 17.49 5.35
C GLY A 52 2.48 16.60 5.57
N PHE A 53 2.20 15.32 5.72
CA PHE A 53 3.18 14.25 5.88
C PHE A 53 3.29 13.45 4.60
N LEU A 54 4.51 13.02 4.28
CA LEU A 54 4.85 12.24 3.10
C LEU A 54 5.45 10.91 3.56
N ASP A 55 5.10 9.82 2.89
CA ASP A 55 5.71 8.51 3.05
C ASP A 55 5.88 7.86 1.66
N ILE A 56 6.90 7.01 1.49
CA ILE A 56 7.14 6.21 0.28
C ILE A 56 7.32 4.77 0.75
N LEU A 57 6.35 3.91 0.45
CA LEU A 57 6.28 2.56 1.02
C LEU A 57 6.82 1.54 0.03
N ASP A 58 7.89 0.85 0.41
CA ASP A 58 8.57 -0.16 -0.41
C ASP A 58 7.69 -1.37 -0.74
N HIS A 59 6.78 -1.71 0.17
CA HIS A 59 5.85 -2.82 -0.02
C HIS A 59 4.42 -2.36 -0.26
N MET A 60 3.75 -2.99 -1.23
CA MET A 60 2.34 -2.69 -1.58
C MET A 60 1.41 -2.77 -0.36
N HIS A 61 1.59 -3.74 0.53
CA HIS A 61 0.72 -3.87 1.70
C HIS A 61 0.80 -2.65 2.63
N GLY A 62 1.98 -2.04 2.74
CA GLY A 62 2.17 -0.77 3.44
C GLY A 62 1.36 0.35 2.78
N ALA A 63 1.51 0.51 1.46
CA ALA A 63 0.75 1.49 0.68
C ALA A 63 -0.78 1.31 0.80
N ILE A 64 -1.27 0.07 0.83
CA ILE A 64 -2.69 -0.24 1.07
C ILE A 64 -3.10 0.20 2.48
N MET A 65 -2.29 -0.11 3.50
CA MET A 65 -2.61 0.27 4.88
C MET A 65 -2.67 1.80 5.05
N TYR A 66 -1.74 2.53 4.45
CA TYR A 66 -1.66 3.98 4.51
C TYR A 66 -2.72 4.68 3.66
N SER A 67 -3.18 4.07 2.55
CA SER A 67 -4.24 4.63 1.68
C SER A 67 -5.57 4.95 2.40
N LYS A 68 -5.76 4.44 3.62
CA LYS A 68 -6.88 4.79 4.51
C LYS A 68 -6.86 6.25 4.97
N LYS A 69 -5.68 6.88 5.03
CA LYS A 69 -5.47 8.26 5.52
C LYS A 69 -4.57 9.10 4.63
N PHE A 70 -3.80 8.47 3.77
CA PHE A 70 -2.91 9.09 2.81
C PHE A 70 -3.47 8.91 1.40
N LYS A 71 -3.11 9.82 0.49
CA LYS A 71 -3.40 9.71 -0.94
C LYS A 71 -2.10 9.78 -1.71
N PHE A 72 -1.94 8.99 -2.77
CA PHE A 72 -0.81 9.19 -3.66
C PHE A 72 -0.85 10.58 -4.28
N PHE A 73 0.30 11.24 -4.26
CA PHE A 73 0.49 12.52 -4.92
C PHE A 73 0.26 12.37 -6.43
N ASP A 74 0.77 11.30 -7.05
CA ASP A 74 0.41 10.97 -8.43
C ASP A 74 -0.98 10.30 -8.51
N PRO A 75 -1.98 10.91 -9.17
CA PRO A 75 -3.30 10.31 -9.36
C PRO A 75 -3.28 8.98 -10.14
N VAL A 76 -2.26 8.73 -10.97
CA VAL A 76 -2.14 7.46 -11.71
C VAL A 76 -1.78 6.31 -10.76
N GLN A 77 -0.86 6.53 -9.83
CA GLN A 77 -0.50 5.54 -8.82
C GLN A 77 -1.68 5.26 -7.86
N GLU A 78 -2.39 6.30 -7.41
CA GLU A 78 -3.63 6.15 -6.62
C GLU A 78 -4.64 5.28 -7.37
N ALA A 79 -4.83 5.54 -8.67
CA ALA A 79 -5.76 4.81 -9.51
C ALA A 79 -5.38 3.34 -9.68
N ILE A 80 -4.09 3.05 -9.86
CA ILE A 80 -3.58 1.67 -9.96
C ILE A 80 -3.83 0.91 -8.66
N LEU A 81 -3.42 1.46 -7.52
CA LEU A 81 -3.61 0.78 -6.23
C LEU A 81 -5.09 0.54 -5.94
N ARG A 82 -5.95 1.55 -6.16
CA ARG A 82 -7.39 1.40 -5.95
C ARG A 82 -8.02 0.40 -6.93
N ALA A 83 -7.55 0.33 -8.17
CA ALA A 83 -8.05 -0.65 -9.14
C ALA A 83 -7.66 -2.08 -8.74
N VAL A 84 -6.44 -2.30 -8.24
CA VAL A 84 -6.02 -3.59 -7.64
C VAL A 84 -6.94 -3.95 -6.47
N MET A 85 -7.16 -3.02 -5.53
CA MET A 85 -8.05 -3.27 -4.38
C MET A 85 -9.51 -3.54 -4.78
N ARG A 86 -10.00 -2.88 -5.83
CA ARG A 86 -11.35 -3.10 -6.38
C ARG A 86 -11.48 -4.50 -6.95
N ASP A 87 -10.55 -4.90 -7.81
CA ASP A 87 -10.64 -6.14 -8.57
C ASP A 87 -10.27 -7.37 -7.72
N LEU A 88 -9.35 -7.20 -6.77
CA LEU A 88 -8.87 -8.27 -5.87
C LEU A 88 -9.55 -8.24 -4.49
N LYS A 89 -10.67 -7.55 -4.33
CA LYS A 89 -11.38 -7.37 -3.03
C LYS A 89 -11.74 -8.66 -2.28
N ASN A 90 -11.80 -9.80 -3.00
CA ASN A 90 -12.14 -11.10 -2.44
C ASN A 90 -10.91 -11.86 -1.89
N TYR A 91 -9.70 -11.35 -2.12
CA TYR A 91 -8.46 -11.91 -1.62
C TYR A 91 -8.00 -11.19 -0.36
N SER A 92 -7.28 -11.91 0.51
CA SER A 92 -6.72 -11.29 1.70
C SER A 92 -5.56 -10.35 1.34
N LEU A 93 -5.22 -9.43 2.25
CA LEU A 93 -4.03 -8.58 2.06
C LEU A 93 -2.75 -9.40 1.89
N VAL A 94 -2.67 -10.57 2.55
CA VAL A 94 -1.54 -11.50 2.45
C VAL A 94 -1.45 -12.07 1.04
N ASP A 95 -2.57 -12.53 0.48
CA ASP A 95 -2.61 -13.08 -0.88
C ASP A 95 -2.25 -12.03 -1.91
N ILE A 96 -2.73 -10.79 -1.75
CA ILE A 96 -2.38 -9.68 -2.63
C ILE A 96 -0.88 -9.36 -2.50
N SER A 97 -0.33 -9.34 -1.29
CA SER A 97 1.11 -9.08 -1.05
C SER A 97 1.98 -10.13 -1.74
N TRP A 98 1.64 -11.40 -1.57
CA TRP A 98 2.32 -12.49 -2.26
C TRP A 98 2.13 -12.41 -3.76
N GLY A 99 0.94 -12.05 -4.24
CA GLY A 99 0.68 -11.89 -5.66
C GLY A 99 1.58 -10.86 -6.35
N VAL A 100 2.01 -9.81 -5.64
CA VAL A 100 3.02 -8.86 -6.12
C VAL A 100 4.39 -9.55 -6.22
N ILE A 101 4.85 -10.18 -5.15
CA ILE A 101 6.19 -10.80 -5.06
C ILE A 101 6.35 -11.93 -6.07
N THR A 102 5.29 -12.72 -6.28
CA THR A 102 5.29 -13.84 -7.22
C THR A 102 4.99 -13.42 -8.65
N GLU A 103 4.73 -12.12 -8.89
CA GLU A 103 4.36 -11.58 -10.20
C GLU A 103 3.12 -12.27 -10.80
N THR A 104 2.11 -12.54 -9.97
CA THR A 104 0.89 -13.28 -10.37
C THR A 104 -0.38 -12.43 -10.34
N ILE A 105 -0.28 -11.17 -9.94
CA ILE A 105 -1.30 -10.17 -10.25
C ILE A 105 -1.09 -9.74 -11.70
N ILE A 106 -2.07 -10.00 -12.57
CA ILE A 106 -1.96 -9.74 -14.01
C ILE A 106 -2.74 -8.48 -14.38
N ASP A 107 -2.08 -7.53 -15.05
CA ASP A 107 -2.74 -6.40 -15.74
C ASP A 107 -3.39 -6.92 -17.01
N LEU A 108 -4.72 -6.95 -17.04
CA LEU A 108 -5.50 -7.53 -18.14
C LEU A 108 -5.39 -6.73 -19.45
N ASP A 109 -5.03 -5.45 -19.40
CA ASP A 109 -4.80 -4.62 -20.60
C ASP A 109 -3.51 -5.02 -21.32
N LYS A 110 -2.47 -5.37 -20.54
CA LYS A 110 -1.14 -5.71 -21.05
C LYS A 110 -0.89 -7.22 -21.15
N ASN A 111 -1.73 -8.02 -20.51
CA ASN A 111 -1.53 -9.44 -20.30
C ASN A 111 -0.14 -9.76 -19.72
N ALA A 112 0.27 -8.99 -18.70
CA ALA A 112 1.57 -9.10 -18.06
C ALA A 112 1.44 -8.85 -16.54
N PRO A 113 2.41 -9.29 -15.72
CA PRO A 113 2.41 -8.99 -14.30
C PRO A 113 2.31 -7.49 -14.01
N ALA A 114 1.51 -7.14 -13.02
CA ALA A 114 1.42 -5.79 -12.49
C ALA A 114 2.68 -5.51 -11.65
N VAL A 115 3.44 -4.50 -12.06
CA VAL A 115 4.60 -4.02 -11.30
C VAL A 115 4.10 -3.07 -10.22
N TYR A 116 4.48 -3.34 -8.97
CA TYR A 116 4.34 -2.36 -7.90
C TYR A 116 5.49 -1.36 -7.99
N ASP A 117 5.15 -0.09 -8.13
CA ASP A 117 6.08 1.02 -8.18
C ASP A 117 5.81 1.90 -6.95
N PRO A 118 6.73 1.93 -5.95
CA PRO A 118 6.59 2.79 -4.80
C PRO A 118 6.45 4.25 -5.20
N GLY A 119 5.59 4.98 -4.51
CA GLY A 119 5.54 6.42 -4.71
C GLY A 119 4.88 7.16 -3.57
N GLU A 120 4.86 8.48 -3.73
CA GLU A 120 4.60 9.44 -2.67
C GLU A 120 3.16 9.37 -2.18
N GLN A 121 2.95 8.86 -0.98
CA GLN A 121 1.69 8.96 -0.27
C GLN A 121 1.69 10.14 0.69
N VAL A 122 0.64 10.95 0.61
CA VAL A 122 0.53 12.21 1.36
C VAL A 122 -0.69 12.21 2.27
N HIS A 123 -0.45 12.46 3.55
CA HIS A 123 -1.47 12.91 4.50
C HIS A 123 -1.47 14.43 4.51
N TYR A 124 -2.36 15.03 3.71
CA TYR A 124 -2.43 16.47 3.53
C TYR A 124 -3.22 17.16 4.63
N VAL A 125 -2.76 18.35 5.00
CA VAL A 125 -3.36 19.15 6.09
C VAL A 125 -3.57 20.61 5.71
N SER A 126 -2.93 21.09 4.63
CA SER A 126 -3.15 22.45 4.12
C SER A 126 -4.27 22.49 3.08
N SER A 127 -5.00 23.60 3.04
CA SER A 127 -5.99 23.87 1.99
C SER A 127 -5.38 23.87 0.59
N ARG A 128 -4.09 24.20 0.45
CA ARG A 128 -3.37 24.14 -0.82
C ARG A 128 -3.32 22.71 -1.36
N MET A 129 -2.93 21.75 -0.53
CA MET A 129 -2.91 20.34 -0.93
C MET A 129 -4.30 19.78 -1.11
N GLU A 130 -5.25 20.18 -0.25
CA GLU A 130 -6.65 19.80 -0.45
C GLU A 130 -7.18 20.26 -1.82
N ASN A 131 -6.89 21.50 -2.24
CA ASN A 131 -7.24 22.01 -3.55
C ASN A 131 -6.57 21.23 -4.68
N TYR A 132 -5.32 20.79 -4.51
CA TYR A 132 -4.64 19.91 -5.46
C TYR A 132 -5.41 18.59 -5.64
N PHE A 133 -5.73 17.90 -4.54
CA PHE A 133 -6.42 16.61 -4.58
C PHE A 133 -7.88 16.69 -5.04
N LYS A 134 -8.51 17.85 -4.90
CA LYS A 134 -9.86 18.15 -5.43
C LYS A 134 -9.83 18.72 -6.84
N SER A 135 -8.66 19.03 -7.39
CA SER A 135 -8.56 19.66 -8.70
C SER A 135 -9.12 18.74 -9.79
N THR A 136 -9.75 19.34 -10.80
CA THR A 136 -10.27 18.63 -11.98
C THR A 136 -9.18 17.79 -12.64
N LYS A 137 -7.95 18.28 -12.70
CA LYS A 137 -6.81 17.56 -13.29
C LYS A 137 -6.51 16.27 -12.53
N TYR A 138 -6.41 16.33 -11.20
CA TYR A 138 -6.15 15.16 -10.37
C TYR A 138 -7.28 14.14 -10.51
N VAL A 139 -8.53 14.58 -10.29
CA VAL A 139 -9.71 13.70 -10.31
C VAL A 139 -9.93 13.08 -11.69
N ALA A 140 -9.83 13.85 -12.78
CA ALA A 140 -10.03 13.32 -14.12
C ALA A 140 -8.93 12.31 -14.51
N THR A 141 -7.68 12.56 -14.11
CA THR A 141 -6.58 11.62 -14.33
C THR A 141 -6.81 10.33 -13.56
N PHE A 142 -7.13 10.45 -12.26
CA PHE A 142 -7.46 9.30 -11.41
C PHE A 142 -8.58 8.45 -12.03
N GLU A 143 -9.72 9.07 -12.37
CA GLU A 143 -10.88 8.37 -12.92
C GLU A 143 -10.58 7.66 -14.25
N LYS A 144 -9.82 8.32 -15.13
CA LYS A 144 -9.39 7.73 -16.41
C LYS A 144 -8.63 6.42 -16.20
N TYR A 145 -7.62 6.43 -15.33
CA TYR A 145 -6.79 5.25 -15.10
C TYR A 145 -7.51 4.20 -14.25
N TYR A 146 -8.28 4.61 -13.25
CA TYR A 146 -9.01 3.69 -12.38
C TYR A 146 -10.02 2.85 -13.17
N LYS A 147 -10.72 3.46 -14.13
CA LYS A 147 -11.65 2.75 -15.02
C LYS A 147 -10.93 1.84 -16.01
N LYS A 148 -9.82 2.32 -16.59
CA LYS A 148 -9.04 1.59 -17.59
C LYS A 148 -8.37 0.33 -17.00
N LYS A 149 -7.74 0.47 -15.83
CA LYS A 149 -6.95 -0.60 -15.23
C LYS A 149 -7.83 -1.72 -14.69
N LYS A 150 -7.46 -2.96 -15.03
CA LYS A 150 -8.16 -4.18 -14.64
C LYS A 150 -7.16 -5.25 -14.27
N TYR A 151 -7.39 -5.91 -13.13
CA TYR A 151 -6.46 -6.89 -12.59
C TYR A 151 -7.14 -8.22 -12.28
N SER A 152 -6.39 -9.30 -12.41
CA SER A 152 -6.73 -10.62 -11.87
C SER A 152 -5.55 -11.16 -11.05
N LEU A 153 -5.82 -12.11 -10.17
CA LEU A 153 -4.78 -12.85 -9.45
C LEU A 153 -4.81 -14.29 -9.92
N ASN A 154 -3.68 -14.78 -10.45
CA ASN A 154 -3.49 -16.21 -10.64
C ASN A 154 -3.14 -16.84 -9.29
N TYR A 155 -4.17 -17.24 -8.55
CA TYR A 155 -4.05 -17.69 -7.17
C TYR A 155 -3.27 -18.99 -7.03
N GLU A 156 -3.54 -19.97 -7.89
CA GLU A 156 -2.85 -21.28 -7.85
C GLU A 156 -1.35 -21.12 -8.10
N GLU A 157 -0.99 -20.33 -9.10
CA GLU A 157 0.41 -20.02 -9.40
C GLU A 157 1.09 -19.21 -8.28
N MET A 158 0.34 -18.30 -7.64
CA MET A 158 0.84 -17.55 -6.48
C MET A 158 1.23 -18.51 -5.35
N VAL A 159 0.36 -19.46 -5.02
CA VAL A 159 0.61 -20.45 -3.96
C VAL A 159 1.84 -21.28 -4.28
N ARG A 160 1.94 -21.80 -5.51
CA ARG A 160 3.11 -22.59 -5.98
C ARG A 160 4.42 -21.81 -5.85
N LYS A 161 4.48 -20.60 -6.43
CA LYS A 161 5.69 -19.76 -6.38
C LYS A 161 6.04 -19.32 -4.96
N ARG A 162 5.04 -19.03 -4.12
CA ARG A 162 5.26 -18.72 -2.71
C ARG A 162 5.95 -19.87 -2.01
N GLU A 163 5.45 -21.10 -2.16
CA GLU A 163 6.07 -22.28 -1.56
C GLU A 163 7.51 -22.47 -2.03
N GLU A 164 7.79 -22.28 -3.32
CA GLU A 164 9.16 -22.34 -3.88
C GLU A 164 10.09 -21.28 -3.27
N ILE A 165 9.63 -20.04 -3.12
CA ILE A 165 10.42 -18.96 -2.51
C ILE A 165 10.75 -19.29 -1.05
N LEU A 166 9.77 -19.80 -0.29
CA LEU A 166 9.92 -20.10 1.13
C LEU A 166 10.90 -21.26 1.41
N LEU A 167 11.22 -22.09 0.41
CA LEU A 167 12.27 -23.11 0.53
C LEU A 167 13.68 -22.51 0.55
N THR A 168 13.85 -21.31 0.00
CA THR A 168 15.18 -20.69 -0.23
C THR A 168 15.39 -19.37 0.50
N LYS A 169 14.31 -18.68 0.88
CA LYS A 169 14.35 -17.36 1.53
C LYS A 169 13.45 -17.31 2.75
N LYS A 170 13.87 -16.57 3.76
CA LYS A 170 13.02 -16.24 4.90
C LYS A 170 12.05 -15.14 4.52
N ILE A 171 10.83 -15.18 5.04
CA ILE A 171 9.81 -14.15 4.78
C ILE A 171 10.27 -12.76 5.21
N GLU A 172 11.09 -12.67 6.26
CA GLU A 172 11.65 -11.40 6.74
C GLU A 172 12.61 -10.73 5.76
N GLU A 173 13.17 -11.47 4.80
CA GLU A 173 14.17 -11.01 3.84
C GLU A 173 13.56 -10.65 2.47
N LEU A 174 12.23 -10.75 2.35
CA LEU A 174 11.46 -10.49 1.13
C LEU A 174 10.92 -9.06 1.04
#